data_AF-A0A2T2VS25-F1
#
_entry.id   AF-A0A2T2VS25-F1
#
_cell.length_a   1.000
_cell.length_b   1.000
_cell.length_c   1.000
_cell.angle_alpha   90.00
_cell.angle_beta   90.00
_cell.angle_gamma   90.00
#
_symmetry.space_group_name_H-M   'P 1'
#
loop_
_entity.id
_entity.type
_entity.pdbx_description
1 polymer ?
#
loop_
_entity_poly.entity_id
_entity_poly.type
_entity_poly.pdbx_seq_one_letter_code
_entity_poly.pdbx_strand_id
1 'polypeptide(L)' 'MRNLTTMAVFFCLAIFTSTAQTIKTENSSISFEVSNMALNTVEGTFKGMEGTVVLDKITLVHQKLKLV' A
#
# COMPACT_ATOMS: atom_id res chain seq x y z
N MET A 1 -27.40 24.74 -21.11
CA MET A 1 -27.04 23.30 -21.13
C MET A 1 -25.54 23.05 -21.37
N ARG A 2 -24.83 23.86 -22.17
CA ARG A 2 -23.38 23.72 -22.46
C ARG A 2 -22.46 23.78 -21.22
N ASN A 3 -22.88 24.48 -20.17
CA ASN A 3 -22.08 24.71 -18.96
C ASN A 3 -22.21 23.56 -17.94
N LEU A 4 -23.32 22.82 -18.03
CA LEU A 4 -23.63 21.70 -17.15
C LEU A 4 -22.81 20.46 -17.51
N THR A 5 -22.64 20.20 -18.80
CA THR A 5 -21.79 19.13 -19.31
C THR A 5 -20.32 19.36 -18.99
N THR A 6 -19.83 20.60 -19.07
CA THR A 6 -18.46 20.94 -18.68
C THR A 6 -18.21 20.77 -17.18
N MET A 7 -19.19 21.06 -16.32
CA MET A 7 -19.07 20.80 -14.87
C MET A 7 -19.04 19.29 -14.54
N ALA A 8 -19.87 18.50 -15.23
CA ALA A 8 -19.94 17.06 -15.01
C ALA A 8 -18.61 16.35 -15.37
N VAL A 9 -17.94 16.80 -16.44
CA VAL A 9 -16.63 16.26 -16.83
C VAL A 9 -15.55 16.59 -15.79
N PHE A 10 -15.58 17.80 -15.22
CA PHE A 10 -14.64 18.20 -14.17
C PHE A 10 -14.83 17.40 -12.87
N PHE A 11 -16.09 17.08 -12.52
CA PHE A 11 -16.41 16.27 -11.36
C PHE A 11 -15.93 14.81 -11.50
N CYS A 12 -16.06 14.22 -12.69
CA CYS A 12 -15.56 12.87 -12.97
C CYS A 12 -14.03 12.75 -12.87
N LEU A 13 -13.27 13.81 -13.17
CA LEU A 13 -11.80 13.78 -13.03
C LEU A 13 -11.33 13.75 -11.57
N ALA A 14 -12.12 14.30 -10.63
CA ALA A 14 -11.73 14.37 -9.22
C ALA A 14 -11.74 13.01 -8.50
N ILE A 15 -12.38 11.98 -9.08
CA ILE A 15 -12.59 10.68 -8.43
C ILE A 15 -11.37 9.75 -8.58
N PHE A 16 -10.39 10.11 -9.43
CA PHE A 16 -9.23 9.26 -9.75
C PHE A 16 -7.99 9.52 -8.89
N THR A 17 -8.08 10.27 -7.81
CA THR A 17 -6.95 10.41 -6.89
C THR A 17 -6.75 9.10 -6.13
N SER A 18 -5.71 8.34 -6.50
CA SER A 18 -5.28 7.13 -5.79
C SER A 18 -5.06 7.43 -4.31
N THR A 19 -5.82 6.79 -3.43
CA THR A 19 -5.65 6.95 -1.98
C THR A 19 -4.50 6.09 -1.47
N ALA A 20 -3.46 6.72 -0.94
CA ALA A 20 -2.43 6.02 -0.17
C ALA A 20 -3.03 5.57 1.17
N GLN A 21 -2.87 4.31 1.54
CA GLN A 21 -3.30 3.76 2.83
C GLN A 21 -2.12 3.71 3.79
N THR A 22 -2.29 4.23 5.00
CA THR A 22 -1.29 4.09 6.07
C THR A 22 -1.29 2.66 6.61
N ILE A 23 -0.11 2.07 6.80
CA ILE A 23 0.05 0.76 7.44
C ILE A 23 -0.27 0.90 8.92
N LYS A 24 -1.20 0.07 9.41
CA LYS A 24 -1.49 -0.06 10.83
C LYS A 24 -0.52 -1.06 11.45
N THR A 25 0.50 -0.56 12.12
CA THR A 25 1.59 -1.37 12.70
C THR A 25 1.10 -2.42 13.66
N GLU A 26 0.06 -2.12 14.44
CA GLU A 26 -0.56 -3.04 15.40
C GLU A 26 -1.22 -4.25 14.74
N ASN A 27 -1.61 -4.14 13.48
CA ASN A 27 -2.27 -5.19 12.70
C ASN A 27 -1.37 -5.76 11.60
N SER A 28 -0.09 -5.38 11.56
CA SER A 28 0.85 -5.76 10.50
C SER A 28 2.12 -6.36 11.11
N SER A 29 2.63 -7.46 10.54
CA SER A 29 3.88 -8.08 10.97
C SER A 29 4.84 -8.29 9.80
N ILE A 30 6.13 -8.08 10.06
CA ILE A 30 7.21 -8.61 9.22
C ILE A 30 7.92 -9.66 10.05
N SER A 31 7.81 -10.89 9.59
CA SER A 31 8.53 -12.04 10.11
C SER A 31 9.68 -12.37 9.17
N PHE A 32 10.83 -12.73 9.72
CA PHE A 32 11.94 -13.24 8.95
C PHE A 32 12.40 -14.58 9.51
N GLU A 33 12.94 -15.39 8.61
CA GLU A 33 13.50 -16.69 8.90
C GLU A 33 14.90 -16.75 8.29
N VAL A 34 15.89 -17.12 9.10
CA VAL A 34 17.25 -17.39 8.62
C VAL A 34 17.61 -18.83 8.94
N SER A 35 17.78 -19.63 7.90
CA SER A 35 18.29 -20.99 8.04
C SER A 35 19.80 -20.95 8.29
N ASN A 36 20.24 -21.50 9.41
CA ASN A 36 21.64 -21.74 9.71
C ASN A 36 21.96 -23.22 9.51
N MET A 37 22.76 -23.51 8.48
CA MET A 37 23.26 -24.85 8.14
C MET A 37 22.17 -25.95 8.07
N ALA A 38 20.98 -25.63 7.53
CA ALA A 38 19.88 -26.57 7.25
C ALA A 38 19.24 -27.31 8.45
N LEU A 39 19.78 -27.18 9.66
CA LEU A 39 19.30 -27.88 10.87
C LEU A 39 18.69 -26.94 11.91
N ASN A 40 19.12 -25.67 11.92
CA ASN A 40 18.63 -24.68 12.86
C ASN A 40 18.00 -23.53 12.09
N THR A 41 16.79 -23.15 12.49
CA THR A 41 16.09 -21.98 11.97
C THR A 41 16.05 -20.93 13.07
N VAL A 42 16.49 -19.71 12.75
CA VAL A 42 16.29 -18.55 13.61
C VAL A 42 15.12 -17.75 13.06
N GLU A 43 14.07 -17.62 13.88
CA GLU A 43 12.90 -16.81 13.58
C GLU A 43 12.94 -15.50 14.37
N GLY A 44 12.54 -14.41 13.72
CA GLY A 44 12.43 -13.11 14.35
C GLY A 44 11.31 -12.27 13.77
N THR A 45 10.89 -11.25 14.52
CA THR A 45 9.87 -10.28 14.09
C THR A 45 10.35 -8.86 14.32
N PHE A 46 10.01 -7.97 13.39
CA PHE A 46 10.18 -6.53 13.58
C PHE A 46 8.86 -5.92 14.08
N LYS A 47 8.93 -5.15 15.16
CA LYS A 47 7.83 -4.33 15.69
C LYS A 47 8.09 -2.86 15.39
N GLY A 48 7.04 -2.05 15.26
CA GLY A 48 7.18 -0.59 15.12
C GLY A 48 7.41 -0.09 13.70
N MET A 49 7.04 -0.85 12.66
CA MET A 49 7.18 -0.38 11.28
C MET A 49 6.12 0.64 10.92
N GLU A 50 6.54 1.72 10.27
CA GLU A 50 5.67 2.73 9.72
C GLU A 50 5.81 2.74 8.19
N GLY A 51 4.71 3.02 7.50
CA GLY A 51 4.75 3.08 6.05
C GLY A 51 3.38 3.30 5.42
N THR A 52 3.41 3.44 4.09
CA THR A 52 2.20 3.66 3.28
C THR A 52 2.16 2.69 2.12
N VAL A 53 0.99 2.13 1.84
CA VAL A 53 0.70 1.33 0.66
C VAL A 53 -0.14 2.17 -0.29
N VAL A 54 0.39 2.44 -1.48
CA VAL A 54 -0.41 3.06 -2.54
C VAL A 54 -1.03 1.93 -3.34
N LEU A 55 -2.36 1.74 -3.19
CA LEU A 55 -3.10 0.74 -3.95
C LEU A 55 -3.64 1.33 -5.25
N ASP A 56 -3.01 1.01 -6.37
CA ASP A 56 -3.53 1.38 -7.68
C ASP A 56 -4.60 0.38 -8.12
N LYS A 57 -5.87 0.82 -8.15
CA LYS A 57 -7.04 -0.01 -8.46
C LYS A 57 -7.10 -0.45 -9.93
N ILE A 58 -6.42 0.26 -10.82
CA ILE A 58 -6.50 0.04 -12.27
C ILE A 58 -5.54 -1.07 -12.73
N THR A 59 -4.46 -1.32 -11.97
CA THR A 59 -3.46 -2.32 -12.33
C THR A 59 -2.91 -3.00 -11.07
N LEU A 60 -3.32 -4.24 -10.81
CA LEU A 60 -2.75 -5.09 -9.74
C LEU A 60 -1.25 -5.37 -9.90
N VAL A 61 -0.65 -4.92 -11.01
CA VAL A 61 0.72 -5.23 -11.44
C VAL A 61 1.76 -4.30 -10.79
N HIS A 62 1.40 -3.10 -10.33
CA HIS A 62 2.37 -2.13 -9.79
C HIS A 62 1.93 -1.52 -8.45
N GLN A 63 2.01 -2.31 -7.38
CA GLN A 63 1.86 -1.78 -6.02
C GLN A 63 3.20 -1.27 -5.49
N LYS A 64 3.24 -0.03 -4.99
CA LYS A 64 4.46 0.56 -4.37
C LYS A 64 4.32 0.54 -2.86
N LEU A 65 5.21 -0.21 -2.20
CA LEU A 65 5.41 -0.21 -0.76
C LEU A 65 6.58 0.71 -0.41
N LYS A 66 6.36 1.65 0.51
CA LYS A 66 7.42 2.46 1.10
C LYS A 66 7.37 2.33 2.62
N LEU A 67 8.40 1.71 3.17
CA LEU A 67 8.68 1.64 4.61
C LEU A 67 9.53 2.87 4.99
N VAL A 68 9.26 3.47 6.14
CA VAL A 68 10.00 4.61 6.71
C VAL A 68 10.79 4.15 7.92
#